data_AF-C1KC61-F1
#
_entry.id   AF-C1KC61-F1
#
_cell.length_a   1.000
_cell.length_b   1.000
_cell.length_c   1.000
_cell.angle_alpha   90.00
_cell.angle_beta   90.00
_cell.angle_gamma   90.00
#
_symmetry.space_group_name_H-M   'P 1'
#
loop_
_entity.id
_entity.type
_entity.pdbx_description
1 polymer ?
#
loop_
_entity_poly.entity_id
_entity_poly.type
_entity_poly.pdbx_seq_one_letter_code
_entity_poly.pdbx_strand_id
1 'polypeptide(L)'
;FAAVGALEGASALATDKLVALSEQNIIDCSVPYGNHGCSGGDTYTAFKYVVDNGGIDTESSYPYKGKQSSCQYNSKNAGATATGVVKIASGSESDLMSAVASGGPVAVAVDASVNSFMFYQSGVFDSSTCSNTKLNHAMLVTGYGSVNGK
;
A
#
# COMPACT_ATOMS: atom_id res chain seq x y z
N PHE A 1 2.66 -0.07 -5.09
CA PHE A 1 1.54 -1.02 -5.02
C PHE A 1 0.79 -0.90 -3.69
N ALA A 2 1.26 -1.44 -2.56
CA ALA A 2 0.49 -1.41 -1.30
C ALA A 2 -0.03 -0.02 -0.88
N ALA A 3 0.83 1.02 -0.90
CA ALA A 3 0.41 2.39 -0.60
C ALA A 3 -0.60 2.93 -1.63
N VAL A 4 -0.38 2.65 -2.92
CA VAL A 4 -1.30 3.04 -4.00
C VAL A 4 -2.67 2.41 -3.80
N GLY A 5 -2.76 1.08 -3.63
CA GLY A 5 -4.05 0.40 -3.47
C GLY A 5 -4.83 0.80 -2.22
N ALA A 6 -4.15 1.11 -1.12
CA ALA A 6 -4.81 1.67 0.06
C ALA A 6 -5.38 3.06 -0.21
N LEU A 7 -4.64 3.92 -0.93
CA LEU A 7 -5.10 5.25 -1.31
C LEU A 7 -6.24 5.19 -2.34
N GLU A 8 -6.18 4.28 -3.30
CA GLU A 8 -7.25 4.01 -4.25
C GLU A 8 -8.53 3.60 -3.52
N GLY A 9 -8.44 2.64 -2.59
CA GLY A 9 -9.57 2.17 -1.80
C GLY A 9 -10.18 3.29 -0.95
N ALA A 10 -9.36 4.02 -0.21
CA ALA A 10 -9.82 5.14 0.61
C ALA A 10 -10.46 6.25 -0.25
N SER A 11 -9.83 6.60 -1.38
CA SER A 11 -10.37 7.62 -2.29
C SER A 11 -11.65 7.17 -2.96
N ALA A 12 -11.77 5.89 -3.34
CA ALA A 12 -12.98 5.34 -3.94
C ALA A 12 -14.15 5.38 -2.93
N LEU A 13 -13.92 5.01 -1.67
CA LEU A 13 -14.93 5.09 -0.62
C LEU A 13 -15.39 6.53 -0.34
N ALA A 14 -14.50 7.51 -0.48
CA ALA A 14 -14.82 8.91 -0.25
C ALA A 14 -15.54 9.59 -1.43
N THR A 15 -15.37 9.09 -2.66
CA THR A 15 -15.79 9.77 -3.89
C THR A 15 -16.74 8.97 -4.78
N ASP A 16 -17.04 7.72 -4.41
CA ASP A 16 -17.76 6.73 -5.23
C ASP A 16 -17.13 6.51 -6.61
N LYS A 17 -15.83 6.77 -6.75
CA LYS A 17 -15.09 6.61 -8.01
C LYS A 17 -13.74 5.92 -7.79
N LEU A 18 -13.61 4.73 -8.36
CA LEU A 18 -12.33 4.04 -8.41
C LEU A 18 -11.47 4.61 -9.55
N VAL A 19 -10.31 5.15 -9.20
CA VAL A 19 -9.32 5.69 -10.14
C VAL A 19 -8.01 4.93 -9.91
N ALA A 20 -7.43 4.38 -10.97
CA ALA A 20 -6.11 3.77 -10.89
C ALA A 20 -5.04 4.86 -10.69
N LEU A 21 -4.23 4.75 -9.64
CA LEU A 21 -3.19 5.72 -9.27
C LEU A 21 -1.80 5.17 -9.59
N SER A 22 -0.83 6.06 -9.77
CA SER A 22 0.49 5.70 -10.29
C SER A 22 1.45 5.19 -9.21
N GLU A 23 1.87 3.92 -9.30
CA GLU A 23 3.02 3.47 -8.50
C GLU A 23 4.32 4.14 -8.91
N GLN A 24 4.47 4.45 -10.20
CA GLN A 24 5.67 5.08 -10.72
C GLN A 24 5.90 6.46 -10.09
N ASN A 25 4.82 7.21 -9.85
CA ASN A 25 4.88 8.48 -9.15
C ASN A 25 5.47 8.29 -7.74
N ILE A 26 5.05 7.27 -6.97
CA ILE A 26 5.65 6.99 -5.66
C ILE A 26 7.13 6.61 -5.81
N ILE A 27 7.47 5.70 -6.74
CA ILE A 27 8.84 5.22 -6.96
C ILE A 27 9.80 6.38 -7.25
N ASP A 28 9.38 7.32 -8.10
CA ASP A 28 10.26 8.39 -8.58
C ASP A 28 10.27 9.61 -7.64
N CYS A 29 9.15 9.91 -6.98
CA CYS A 29 8.97 11.19 -6.28
C CYS A 29 9.08 11.11 -4.76
N SER A 30 8.93 9.93 -4.15
CA SER A 30 8.98 9.79 -2.69
C SER A 30 10.38 9.54 -2.11
N VAL A 31 11.43 9.59 -2.95
CA VAL A 31 12.83 9.43 -2.50
C VAL A 31 13.23 10.43 -1.41
N PRO A 32 12.87 11.73 -1.48
CA PRO A 32 13.13 12.68 -0.40
C PRO A 32 12.44 12.33 0.94
N TYR A 33 11.44 11.45 0.93
CA TYR A 33 10.72 10.99 2.12
C TYR A 33 11.32 9.71 2.71
N GLY A 34 12.44 9.21 2.16
CA GLY A 34 13.15 8.03 2.65
C GLY A 34 12.82 6.74 1.91
N ASN A 35 12.12 6.80 0.79
CA ASN A 35 11.96 5.65 -0.10
C ASN A 35 13.14 5.54 -1.08
N HIS A 36 13.36 4.34 -1.62
CA HIS A 36 14.55 4.03 -2.42
C HIS A 36 14.16 3.51 -3.82
N GLY A 37 13.06 4.03 -4.36
CA GLY A 37 12.52 3.63 -5.65
C GLY A 37 12.31 2.11 -5.75
N CYS A 38 13.01 1.47 -6.69
CA CYS A 38 12.92 0.02 -6.89
C CYS A 38 13.69 -0.81 -5.85
N SER A 39 14.50 -0.18 -5.00
CA SER A 39 15.28 -0.85 -3.95
C SER A 39 14.52 -0.98 -2.61
N GLY A 40 13.23 -0.65 -2.61
CA GLY A 40 12.36 -0.75 -1.44
C GLY A 40 11.93 0.61 -0.89
N GLY A 41 11.08 0.57 0.13
CA GLY A 41 10.48 1.74 0.74
C GLY A 41 9.49 1.36 1.81
N ASP A 42 8.94 2.37 2.46
CA ASP A 42 7.96 2.28 3.53
C ASP A 42 6.64 2.91 3.08
N THR A 43 5.52 2.26 3.38
CA THR A 43 4.20 2.75 2.94
C THR A 43 3.80 4.02 3.68
N TYR A 44 4.20 4.18 4.94
CA TYR A 44 3.91 5.37 5.72
C TYR A 44 4.64 6.59 5.17
N THR A 45 5.90 6.48 4.78
CA THR A 45 6.61 7.59 4.10
C THR A 45 6.05 7.89 2.71
N ALA A 46 5.56 6.88 1.97
CA ALA A 46 4.85 7.09 0.71
C ALA A 46 3.55 7.88 0.91
N PHE A 47 2.77 7.61 1.95
CA PHE A 47 1.58 8.41 2.26
C PHE A 47 1.94 9.83 2.67
N LYS A 48 2.99 10.02 3.50
CA LYS A 48 3.47 11.36 3.85
C LYS A 48 3.83 12.17 2.61
N TYR A 49 4.50 11.54 1.64
CA TYR A 49 4.75 12.16 0.35
C TYR A 49 3.45 12.62 -0.31
N VAL A 50 2.43 11.76 -0.43
CA VAL A 50 1.16 12.14 -1.10
C VAL A 50 0.47 13.30 -0.38
N VAL A 51 0.45 13.29 0.96
CA VAL A 51 -0.13 14.36 1.79
C VAL A 51 0.58 15.68 1.52
N ASP A 52 1.91 15.71 1.63
CA ASP A 52 2.71 16.93 1.51
C ASP A 52 2.81 17.42 0.05
N ASN A 53 2.78 16.50 -0.92
CA ASN A 53 2.77 16.79 -2.36
C ASN A 53 1.41 17.30 -2.87
N GLY A 54 0.36 17.15 -2.05
CA GLY A 54 -1.00 17.54 -2.40
C GLY A 54 -1.63 16.66 -3.48
N GLY A 55 -1.18 15.40 -3.60
CA GLY A 55 -1.75 14.44 -4.53
C GLY A 55 -0.78 13.43 -5.11
N ILE A 56 -1.33 12.56 -5.94
CA ILE A 56 -0.64 11.53 -6.72
C ILE A 56 -1.27 11.45 -8.11
N ASP A 57 -0.44 11.32 -9.15
CA ASP A 57 -0.88 11.14 -10.53
C ASP A 57 -1.71 9.85 -10.72
N THR A 58 -2.58 9.84 -11.73
CA THR A 58 -3.22 8.59 -12.20
C THR A 58 -2.21 7.65 -12.86
N GLU A 59 -2.49 6.35 -12.87
CA GLU A 59 -1.68 5.38 -13.63
C GLU A 59 -1.65 5.73 -15.13
N SER A 60 -2.77 6.22 -15.68
CA SER A 60 -2.85 6.59 -17.09
C SER A 60 -1.95 7.77 -17.48
N SER A 61 -1.71 8.71 -16.57
CA SER A 61 -0.87 9.89 -16.81
C SER A 61 0.59 9.65 -16.47
N TYR A 62 0.88 8.71 -15.57
CA TYR A 62 2.23 8.35 -15.16
C TYR A 62 2.37 6.82 -15.04
N PRO A 63 2.48 6.09 -16.17
CA PRO A 63 2.45 4.63 -16.15
C PRO A 63 3.65 3.98 -15.46
N TYR A 64 3.43 2.80 -14.88
CA TYR A 64 4.45 1.95 -14.28
C TYR A 64 5.51 1.49 -15.29
N LYS A 65 6.79 1.64 -14.92
CA LYS A 65 7.96 1.30 -15.75
C LYS A 65 8.83 0.20 -15.15
N GLY A 66 8.61 -0.19 -13.90
CA GLY A 66 9.43 -1.19 -13.21
C GLY A 66 10.88 -0.76 -12.96
N LYS A 67 11.18 0.54 -13.07
CA LYS A 67 12.51 1.11 -12.78
C LYS A 67 12.37 2.54 -12.28
N GLN A 68 13.25 2.93 -11.36
CA GLN A 68 13.31 4.30 -10.88
C GLN A 68 13.80 5.25 -11.98
N SER A 69 13.16 6.41 -12.09
CA SER A 69 13.48 7.51 -13.00
C SER A 69 13.42 8.85 -12.24
N SER A 70 13.59 9.97 -12.94
CA SER A 70 13.33 11.28 -12.36
C SER A 70 11.84 11.47 -12.08
N CYS A 71 11.50 12.16 -10.99
CA CYS A 71 10.12 12.51 -10.66
C CYS A 71 9.49 13.39 -11.75
N GLN A 72 8.31 12.99 -12.25
CA GLN A 72 7.52 13.69 -13.26
C GLN A 72 6.09 14.00 -12.79
N TYR A 73 5.86 14.11 -11.48
CA TYR A 73 4.54 14.45 -10.93
C TYR A 73 4.00 15.75 -11.54
N ASN A 74 2.71 15.76 -11.87
CA ASN A 74 2.03 16.94 -12.38
C ASN A 74 0.67 17.08 -11.71
N SER A 75 0.46 18.14 -10.94
CA SER A 75 -0.79 18.36 -10.20
C SER A 75 -2.05 18.39 -11.07
N LYS A 76 -1.94 18.69 -12.37
CA LYS A 76 -3.07 18.62 -13.32
C LYS A 76 -3.56 17.19 -13.58
N ASN A 77 -2.73 16.20 -13.28
CA ASN A 77 -2.98 14.79 -13.49
C ASN A 77 -3.29 14.05 -12.17
N ALA A 78 -3.43 14.78 -11.05
CA ALA A 78 -3.68 14.18 -9.75
C ALA A 78 -5.00 13.37 -9.78
N GLY A 79 -4.90 12.08 -9.48
CA GLY A 79 -6.02 11.16 -9.41
C GLY A 79 -6.66 11.09 -8.01
N ALA A 80 -5.87 11.38 -6.98
CA ALA A 80 -6.31 11.41 -5.58
C ALA A 80 -5.43 12.32 -4.74
N THR A 81 -5.95 12.74 -3.59
CA THR A 81 -5.25 13.49 -2.54
C THR A 81 -5.46 12.83 -1.19
N ALA A 82 -4.55 13.03 -0.25
CA ALA A 82 -4.70 12.59 1.13
C ALA A 82 -4.52 13.78 2.08
N THR A 83 -5.30 13.82 3.16
CA THR A 83 -5.19 14.86 4.20
C THR A 83 -4.35 14.41 5.40
N GLY A 84 -4.04 13.12 5.49
CA GLY A 84 -3.26 12.56 6.59
C GLY A 84 -3.03 11.06 6.43
N VAL A 85 -2.30 10.49 7.39
CA VAL A 85 -2.00 9.07 7.48
C VAL A 85 -2.13 8.62 8.93
N VAL A 86 -2.74 7.45 9.15
CA VAL A 86 -2.87 6.83 10.47
C VAL A 86 -2.03 5.57 10.51
N LYS A 87 -1.29 5.39 11.61
CA LYS A 87 -0.52 4.17 11.87
C LYS A 87 -1.25 3.31 12.90
N ILE A 88 -1.56 2.08 12.53
CA ILE A 88 -2.16 1.08 13.42
C ILE A 88 -1.09 0.58 14.40
N ALA A 89 -1.50 0.27 15.63
CA ALA A 89 -0.61 -0.28 16.64
C ALA A 89 0.02 -1.59 16.15
N SER A 90 1.34 -1.69 16.26
CA SER A 90 2.09 -2.86 15.77
C SER A 90 1.61 -4.13 16.48
N GLY A 91 1.25 -5.16 15.71
CA GLY A 91 0.79 -6.46 16.23
C GLY A 91 -0.66 -6.50 16.72
N SER A 92 -1.42 -5.40 16.59
CA SER A 92 -2.83 -5.36 16.96
C SER A 92 -3.73 -5.75 15.78
N GLU A 93 -4.05 -7.04 15.65
CA GLU A 93 -4.96 -7.52 14.61
C GLU A 93 -6.40 -6.99 14.80
N SER A 94 -6.83 -6.75 16.04
CA SER A 94 -8.14 -6.14 16.33
C SER A 94 -8.24 -4.70 15.81
N ASP A 95 -7.17 -3.91 15.96
CA ASP A 95 -7.15 -2.54 15.43
C ASP A 95 -7.05 -2.56 13.90
N LEU A 96 -6.32 -3.52 13.33
CA LEU A 96 -6.29 -3.74 11.88
C LEU A 96 -7.67 -4.09 11.33
N MET A 97 -8.38 -5.03 11.95
CA MET A 97 -9.76 -5.37 11.56
C MET A 97 -10.68 -4.16 11.66
N SER A 98 -10.58 -3.39 12.74
CA SER A 98 -11.37 -2.17 12.95
C SER A 98 -11.08 -1.12 11.87
N ALA A 99 -9.81 -0.93 11.50
CA ALA A 99 -9.41 -0.02 10.44
C ALA A 99 -9.91 -0.48 9.07
N VAL A 100 -9.83 -1.77 8.76
CA VAL A 100 -10.35 -2.32 7.49
C VAL A 100 -11.86 -2.14 7.38
N ALA A 101 -12.59 -2.42 8.47
CA ALA A 101 -14.05 -2.32 8.50
C ALA A 101 -14.57 -0.88 8.36
N SER A 102 -13.85 0.09 8.92
CA SER A 102 -14.30 1.48 8.99
C SER A 102 -13.68 2.40 7.93
N GLY A 103 -12.48 2.06 7.44
CA GLY A 103 -11.69 2.92 6.54
C GLY A 103 -11.36 2.29 5.18
N GLY A 104 -11.68 1.01 4.96
CA GLY A 104 -11.40 0.31 3.72
C GLY A 104 -10.01 -0.34 3.69
N PRO A 105 -9.44 -0.61 2.51
CA PRO A 105 -8.20 -1.35 2.38
C PRO A 105 -7.01 -0.73 3.12
N VAL A 106 -6.24 -1.56 3.83
CA VAL A 106 -5.10 -1.13 4.66
C VAL A 106 -3.79 -1.70 4.14
N ALA A 107 -2.79 -0.84 3.94
CA ALA A 107 -1.44 -1.27 3.59
C ALA A 107 -0.75 -1.92 4.80
N VAL A 108 -0.21 -3.12 4.61
CA VAL A 108 0.49 -3.90 5.64
C VAL A 108 1.87 -4.35 5.14
N ALA A 109 2.72 -4.81 6.05
CA ALA A 109 3.96 -5.49 5.70
C ALA A 109 3.97 -6.89 6.31
N VAL A 110 4.48 -7.87 5.55
CA VAL A 110 4.56 -9.29 5.91
C VAL A 110 5.97 -9.80 5.70
N ASP A 111 6.29 -10.95 6.31
CA ASP A 111 7.45 -11.75 5.96
C ASP A 111 7.08 -12.74 4.85
N ALA A 112 7.51 -12.43 3.64
CA ALA A 112 7.33 -13.26 2.44
C ALA A 112 8.56 -14.12 2.12
N SER A 113 9.50 -14.31 3.06
CA SER A 113 10.76 -15.02 2.79
C SER A 113 10.62 -16.55 2.71
N VAL A 114 9.48 -17.10 3.17
CA VAL A 114 9.26 -18.55 3.21
C VAL A 114 8.78 -19.07 1.86
N ASN A 115 9.34 -20.21 1.41
CA ASN A 115 8.98 -20.82 0.12
C ASN A 115 7.48 -21.14 0.01
N SER A 116 6.82 -21.50 1.12
CA SER A 116 5.38 -21.75 1.15
C SER A 116 4.56 -20.53 0.74
N PHE A 117 5.05 -19.32 1.00
CA PHE A 117 4.41 -18.08 0.58
C PHE A 117 4.57 -17.87 -0.93
N MET A 118 5.79 -18.06 -1.45
CA MET A 118 6.10 -17.90 -2.88
C MET A 118 5.31 -18.87 -3.78
N PHE A 119 5.03 -20.08 -3.30
CA PHE A 119 4.29 -21.11 -4.03
C PHE A 119 2.84 -21.30 -3.55
N TYR A 120 2.31 -20.36 -2.74
CA TYR A 120 0.93 -20.42 -2.28
C TYR A 120 -0.05 -20.43 -3.46
N GLN A 121 -1.13 -21.21 -3.34
CA GLN A 121 -2.14 -21.37 -4.41
C GLN A 121 -3.57 -21.17 -3.91
N SER A 122 -3.92 -21.73 -2.75
CA SER A 122 -5.29 -21.67 -2.20
C SER A 122 -5.34 -22.03 -0.72
N GLY A 123 -6.46 -21.73 -0.06
CA GLY A 123 -6.72 -22.02 1.35
C GLY A 123 -6.49 -20.81 2.26
N VAL A 124 -6.37 -21.06 3.57
CA VAL A 124 -5.91 -20.05 4.52
C VAL A 124 -4.42 -20.30 4.72
N PHE A 125 -3.59 -19.36 4.26
CA PHE A 125 -2.14 -19.43 4.45
C PHE A 125 -1.81 -19.29 5.94
N ASP A 126 -0.99 -20.21 6.46
CA ASP A 126 -0.48 -20.20 7.82
C ASP A 126 0.93 -20.79 7.82
N SER A 127 1.83 -20.18 8.58
CA SER A 127 3.23 -20.57 8.64
C SER A 127 3.84 -20.19 9.99
N SER A 128 4.32 -21.19 10.73
CA SER A 128 5.03 -21.00 12.00
C SER A 128 6.45 -20.45 11.84
N THR A 129 6.95 -20.34 10.61
CA THR A 129 8.31 -19.86 10.30
C THR A 129 8.36 -18.41 9.82
N CYS A 130 7.20 -17.77 9.59
CA CYS A 130 7.14 -16.34 9.28
C CYS A 130 7.54 -15.52 10.51
N SER A 131 8.36 -14.49 10.28
CA SER A 131 8.70 -13.51 11.31
C SER A 131 7.66 -12.40 11.40
N ASN A 132 7.27 -12.03 12.62
CA ASN A 132 6.46 -10.84 12.89
C ASN A 132 7.27 -9.53 12.96
N THR A 133 8.60 -9.59 12.78
CA THR A 133 9.51 -8.43 12.90
C THR A 133 10.44 -8.25 11.69
N LYS A 134 10.77 -9.32 10.97
CA LYS A 134 11.57 -9.27 9.73
C LYS A 134 10.69 -9.16 8.49
N LEU A 135 9.88 -8.10 8.46
CA LEU A 135 8.95 -7.83 7.36
C LEU A 135 9.75 -7.36 6.13
N ASN A 136 9.42 -7.90 4.96
CA ASN A 136 10.18 -7.66 3.73
C ASN A 136 9.29 -7.43 2.49
N HIS A 137 7.98 -7.57 2.65
CA HIS A 137 7.04 -7.39 1.54
C HIS A 137 5.83 -6.58 1.99
N ALA A 138 5.50 -5.52 1.24
CA ALA A 138 4.32 -4.70 1.49
C ALA A 138 3.13 -5.24 0.70
N MET A 139 1.98 -5.39 1.36
CA MET A 139 0.74 -5.91 0.79
C MET A 139 -0.45 -5.04 1.16
N LEU A 140 -1.63 -5.41 0.65
CA LEU A 140 -2.89 -4.73 0.91
C LEU A 140 -3.89 -5.71 1.52
N VAL A 141 -4.38 -5.42 2.72
CA VAL A 141 -5.54 -6.12 3.29
C VAL A 141 -6.79 -5.45 2.76
N THR A 142 -7.61 -6.20 2.02
CA THR A 142 -8.86 -5.70 1.41
C THR A 142 -10.11 -6.13 2.16
N GLY A 143 -9.98 -7.01 3.16
CA GLY A 143 -11.08 -7.54 3.95
C GLY A 143 -10.62 -8.63 4.91
N TYR A 144 -11.55 -9.16 5.69
CA TYR A 144 -11.33 -10.29 6.59
C TYR A 144 -12.62 -11.12 6.71
N GLY A 145 -12.50 -12.35 7.18
CA GLY A 145 -13.62 -13.28 7.35
C GLY A 145 -13.12 -14.60 7.96
N SER A 146 -13.99 -15.62 7.95
CA SER A 146 -13.62 -16.96 8.40
C SER A 146 -13.97 -18.02 7.36
N VAL A 147 -13.12 -19.03 7.23
CA VAL A 147 -13.30 -20.21 6.38
C VAL A 147 -13.13 -21.45 7.24
N ASN A 148 -14.20 -22.24 7.40
CA ASN A 148 -14.20 -23.48 8.18
C ASN A 148 -13.71 -23.32 9.63
N GLY A 149 -14.03 -22.18 10.27
CA GLY A 149 -13.63 -21.90 11.65
C GLY A 149 -12.17 -21.43 11.81
N LYS A 150 -11.49 -21.15 10.69
CA LYS A 150 -10.23 -20.39 10.65
C LYS A 150 -10.48 -18.99 10.14
#